data_AF-A0AAD0WE24-F1
#
_entry.id   AF-A0AAD0WE24-F1
#
_cell.length_a   1.000
_cell.length_b   1.000
_cell.length_c   1.000
_cell.angle_alpha   90.00
_cell.angle_beta   90.00
_cell.angle_gamma   90.00
#
_symmetry.space_group_name_H-M   'P 1'
#
loop_
_entity.id
_entity.type
_entity.pdbx_description
1 polymer ?
#
loop_
_entity_poly.entity_id
_entity_poly.type
_entity_poly.pdbx_seq_one_letter_code
_entity_poly.pdbx_strand_id
1 'polypeptide(L)'
;MLLLQRFNKLLSIRNKEIVTVRQEFIELKKYLVEKRVSTGAYAIGTLPKFEGYCIYDAKTHFEVFYFERGLKFQQKTFIDVEDAVAYFKAELVLDPFSKR
;
A
#
# COMPACT_ATOMS: atom_id res chain seq x y z
N MET A 1 -27.68 23.31 25.57
CA MET A 1 -26.20 23.16 25.57
C MET A 1 -25.69 21.71 25.42
N LEU A 2 -26.54 20.67 25.59
CA LEU A 2 -26.15 19.24 25.41
C LEU A 2 -26.13 18.75 23.94
N LEU A 3 -26.86 19.40 23.03
CA LEU A 3 -26.96 19.00 21.62
C LEU A 3 -25.66 19.30 20.83
N LEU A 4 -24.98 20.41 21.13
CA LEU A 4 -23.71 20.76 20.49
C LEU A 4 -22.57 19.79 20.87
N GLN A 5 -22.53 19.35 22.14
CA GLN A 5 -21.53 18.40 22.60
C GLN A 5 -21.70 17.02 21.95
N ARG A 6 -22.95 16.59 21.68
CA ARG A 6 -23.25 15.36 20.93
C ARG A 6 -22.85 15.45 19.45
N PHE A 7 -23.03 16.61 18.82
CA PHE A 7 -22.59 16.83 17.43
C PHE A 7 -21.07 16.80 17.29
N ASN A 8 -20.34 17.41 18.23
CA ASN A 8 -18.87 17.36 18.26
C ASN A 8 -18.35 15.94 18.55
N LYS A 9 -19.04 15.15 19.38
CA LYS A 9 -18.70 13.75 19.60
C LYS A 9 -18.93 12.88 18.35
N LEU A 10 -19.97 13.15 17.55
CA LEU A 10 -20.25 12.50 16.27
C LEU A 10 -19.28 12.90 15.14
N LEU A 11 -18.79 14.14 15.13
CA LEU A 11 -17.71 14.59 14.25
C LEU A 11 -16.35 13.98 14.66
N SER A 12 -16.09 13.87 15.98
CA SER A 12 -14.89 13.21 16.51
C SER A 12 -14.87 11.70 16.22
N ILE A 13 -16.03 11.02 16.21
CA ILE A 13 -16.13 9.60 15.82
C ILE A 13 -15.97 9.43 14.28
N ARG A 14 -16.35 10.43 13.48
CA ARG A 14 -16.10 10.47 12.02
C ARG A 14 -14.67 10.88 11.64
N ASN A 15 -13.87 11.32 12.60
CA ASN A 15 -12.42 11.54 12.48
C ASN A 15 -11.59 10.31 12.91
N LYS A 16 -12.17 9.10 12.88
CA LYS A 16 -11.34 7.95 12.53
C LYS A 16 -10.96 8.17 11.09
N GLU A 17 -9.69 8.49 10.83
CA GLU A 17 -9.09 8.53 9.49
C GLU A 17 -9.76 7.43 8.67
N ILE A 18 -10.66 7.82 7.76
CA ILE A 18 -11.02 6.96 6.66
C ILE A 18 -9.70 6.91 5.90
N VAL A 19 -8.89 5.91 6.20
CA VAL A 19 -7.79 5.50 5.33
C VAL A 19 -8.51 5.05 4.08
N THR A 20 -8.83 6.00 3.21
CA THR A 20 -9.48 5.75 1.93
C THR A 20 -8.49 4.89 1.17
N VAL A 21 -8.67 3.58 1.23
CA VAL A 21 -7.82 2.65 0.50
C VAL A 21 -8.03 2.99 -0.96
N ARG A 22 -6.98 3.50 -1.60
CA ARG A 22 -6.97 3.88 -3.01
C ARG A 22 -7.49 2.74 -3.89
N GLN A 23 -8.34 3.07 -4.86
CA GLN A 23 -8.99 2.09 -5.74
C GLN A 23 -7.95 1.27 -6.51
N GLU A 24 -6.87 1.91 -6.92
CA GLU A 24 -5.71 1.35 -7.63
C GLU A 24 -5.02 0.26 -6.80
N PHE A 25 -4.97 0.43 -5.47
CA PHE A 25 -4.42 -0.58 -4.56
C PHE A 25 -5.37 -1.76 -4.35
N ILE A 26 -6.68 -1.54 -4.42
CA ILE A 26 -7.68 -2.61 -4.37
C ILE A 26 -7.56 -3.46 -5.65
N GLU A 27 -7.45 -2.81 -6.81
CA GLU A 27 -7.28 -3.48 -8.10
C GLU A 27 -5.95 -4.21 -8.19
N LEU A 28 -4.87 -3.61 -7.70
CA LEU A 28 -3.58 -4.28 -7.58
C LEU A 28 -3.66 -5.54 -6.72
N LYS A 29 -4.33 -5.49 -5.56
CA LYS A 29 -4.52 -6.69 -4.71
C LYS A 29 -5.26 -7.80 -5.45
N LYS A 30 -6.34 -7.47 -6.18
CA LYS A 30 -7.08 -8.45 -6.99
C LYS A 30 -6.18 -9.08 -8.05
N TYR A 31 -5.43 -8.25 -8.77
CA TYR A 31 -4.47 -8.71 -9.78
C TYR A 31 -3.42 -9.69 -9.21
N LEU A 32 -2.85 -9.40 -8.03
CA LEU A 32 -1.84 -10.27 -7.41
C LEU A 32 -2.43 -11.60 -6.96
N VAL A 33 -3.66 -11.60 -6.46
CA VAL A 33 -4.41 -12.82 -6.11
C VAL A 33 -4.66 -13.66 -7.36
N GLU A 34 -5.09 -13.06 -8.46
CA GLU A 34 -5.26 -13.75 -9.75
C GLU A 34 -3.95 -14.35 -10.28
N LYS A 35 -2.82 -13.67 -10.04
CA LYS A 35 -1.48 -14.17 -10.39
C LYS A 35 -0.89 -15.15 -9.38
N ARG A 36 -1.62 -15.50 -8.31
CA ARG A 36 -1.18 -16.40 -7.23
C ARG A 36 0.14 -15.95 -6.59
N VAL A 37 0.36 -14.64 -6.48
CA VAL A 37 1.50 -14.09 -5.75
C VAL A 37 1.25 -14.28 -4.25
N SER A 38 2.23 -14.84 -3.55
CA SER A 38 2.11 -15.07 -2.11
C SER A 38 1.92 -13.76 -1.36
N THR A 39 0.96 -13.70 -0.44
CA THR A 39 0.72 -12.51 0.40
C THR A 39 1.89 -12.18 1.31
N GLY A 40 2.81 -13.13 1.52
CA GLY A 40 4.06 -12.91 2.25
C GLY A 40 5.15 -12.22 1.43
N ALA A 41 5.01 -12.18 0.10
CA ALA A 41 6.02 -11.61 -0.81
C ALA A 41 5.81 -10.12 -1.10
N TYR A 42 4.73 -9.52 -0.60
CA TYR A 42 4.44 -8.12 -0.88
C TYR A 42 3.69 -7.35 0.22
N ALA A 43 3.80 -6.03 0.19
CA ALA A 43 3.03 -5.09 1.01
C ALA A 43 2.47 -3.95 0.15
N ILE A 44 1.23 -3.51 0.43
CA ILE A 44 0.54 -2.44 -0.32
C ILE A 44 -0.04 -1.42 0.65
N GLY A 45 0.30 -0.15 0.44
CA GLY A 45 -0.23 1.01 1.15
C GLY A 45 0.16 1.08 2.63
N THR A 46 1.04 0.20 3.08
CA THR A 46 1.49 0.10 4.48
C THR A 46 2.95 -0.30 4.52
N LEU A 47 3.63 -0.01 5.62
CA LEU A 47 4.99 -0.49 5.81
C LEU A 47 5.01 -2.04 5.88
N PRO A 48 5.99 -2.68 5.23
CA PRO A 48 6.09 -4.13 5.21
C PRO A 48 6.42 -4.67 6.61
N LYS A 49 5.76 -5.79 6.97
CA LYS A 49 6.04 -6.54 8.20
C LYS A 49 7.01 -7.71 7.98
N PHE A 50 7.18 -8.10 6.73
CA PHE A 50 7.98 -9.24 6.29
C PHE A 50 8.78 -8.83 5.06
N GLU A 51 9.74 -9.66 4.70
CA GLU A 51 10.59 -9.43 3.52
C GLU A 51 9.75 -9.50 2.23
N GLY A 52 9.99 -8.57 1.31
CA GLY A 52 9.24 -8.53 0.05
C GLY A 52 9.11 -7.15 -0.60
N TYR A 53 8.47 -7.13 -1.76
CA TYR A 53 8.22 -5.90 -2.51
C TYR A 53 7.11 -5.08 -1.90
N CYS A 54 7.34 -3.79 -1.70
CA CYS A 54 6.40 -2.87 -1.10
C CYS A 54 6.08 -1.72 -2.05
N ILE A 55 4.79 -1.38 -2.13
CA ILE A 55 4.33 -0.07 -2.63
C ILE A 55 3.70 0.69 -1.46
N TYR A 56 4.28 1.82 -1.10
CA TYR A 56 3.91 2.64 0.04
C TYR A 56 3.35 3.99 -0.43
N ASP A 57 2.25 4.42 0.20
CA ASP A 57 1.65 5.75 -0.04
C ASP A 57 2.14 6.72 1.03
N ALA A 58 3.07 7.60 0.66
CA ALA A 58 3.63 8.63 1.53
C ALA A 58 2.78 9.92 1.54
N LYS A 59 1.52 9.87 1.07
CA LYS A 59 0.56 10.98 0.90
C LYS A 59 0.92 11.97 -0.21
N THR A 60 2.18 12.34 -0.35
CA THR A 60 2.66 13.28 -1.39
C THR A 60 3.26 12.58 -2.60
N HIS A 61 3.67 11.33 -2.43
CA HIS A 61 4.30 10.49 -3.45
C HIS A 61 4.12 9.02 -3.07
N PHE A 62 4.47 8.13 -3.99
CA PHE A 62 4.52 6.70 -3.80
C PHE A 62 5.97 6.23 -3.79
N GLU A 63 6.28 5.32 -2.88
CA GLU A 63 7.56 4.64 -2.85
C GLU A 63 7.36 3.17 -3.22
N VAL A 64 8.15 2.69 -4.19
CA VAL A 64 8.28 1.26 -4.48
C VAL A 64 9.67 0.82 -4.07
N PHE A 65 9.78 -0.21 -3.25
CA PHE A 65 11.06 -0.71 -2.75
C PHE A 65 10.97 -2.19 -2.37
N TYR A 66 12.11 -2.87 -2.33
CA TYR A 66 12.23 -4.19 -1.72
C TYR A 66 12.63 -4.03 -0.25
N PHE A 67 11.93 -4.69 0.66
CA PHE A 67 12.24 -4.66 2.08
C PHE A 67 12.86 -5.97 2.53
N GLU A 68 14.01 -5.88 3.18
CA GLU A 68 14.72 -7.04 3.72
C GLU A 68 15.46 -6.64 5.00
N ARG A 69 15.30 -7.43 6.07
CA ARG A 69 16.01 -7.25 7.35
C ARG A 69 15.97 -5.82 7.93
N GLY A 70 14.84 -5.12 7.77
CA GLY A 70 14.67 -3.76 8.28
C GLY A 70 15.18 -2.65 7.37
N LEU A 71 15.71 -2.99 6.19
CA LEU A 71 16.29 -2.05 5.22
C LEU A 71 15.42 -1.96 3.96
N LYS A 72 15.38 -0.77 3.36
CA LYS A 72 14.77 -0.53 2.04
C LYS A 72 15.85 -0.60 0.97
N PHE A 73 15.63 -1.41 -0.05
CA PHE A 73 16.50 -1.57 -1.21
C PHE A 73 15.75 -1.16 -2.48
N GLN A 74 16.51 -0.76 -3.50
CA GLN A 74 15.99 -0.44 -4.84
C GLN A 74 14.81 0.55 -4.79
N GLN A 75 14.86 1.50 -3.85
CA GLN A 75 13.77 2.44 -3.65
C GLN A 75 13.64 3.37 -4.86
N LYS A 76 12.42 3.47 -5.38
CA LYS A 76 12.04 4.40 -6.42
C LYS A 76 10.78 5.16 -6.03
N THR A 77 10.77 6.45 -6.32
CA THR A 77 9.69 7.36 -5.95
C THR A 77 8.91 7.80 -7.17
N PHE A 78 7.58 7.91 -7.03
CA PHE A 78 6.64 8.27 -8.09
C PHE A 78 5.63 9.31 -7.57
N ILE A 79 5.21 10.21 -8.44
CA ILE A 79 4.11 11.15 -8.12
C ILE A 79 2.77 10.53 -8.50
N ASP A 80 2.73 9.83 -9.63
CA ASP A 80 1.55 9.13 -10.13
C ASP A 80 1.44 7.72 -9.55
N VAL A 81 0.23 7.33 -9.16
CA VAL A 81 -0.07 6.01 -8.61
C VAL A 81 -0.05 4.93 -9.69
N GLU A 82 -0.47 5.25 -10.91
CA GLU A 82 -0.51 4.33 -12.04
C GLU A 82 0.91 3.91 -12.42
N ASP A 83 1.84 4.87 -12.47
CA ASP A 83 3.26 4.61 -12.72
C ASP A 83 3.88 3.74 -11.62
N ALA A 84 3.58 4.05 -10.35
CA ALA A 84 4.05 3.28 -9.22
C ALA A 84 3.54 1.84 -9.27
N VAL A 85 2.25 1.65 -9.55
CA VAL A 85 1.61 0.33 -9.68
C VAL A 85 2.17 -0.44 -10.87
N ALA A 86 2.38 0.21 -12.02
CA ALA A 86 2.96 -0.41 -13.19
C ALA A 86 4.40 -0.89 -12.93
N TYR A 87 5.22 -0.04 -12.30
CA TYR A 87 6.58 -0.38 -11.91
C TYR A 87 6.60 -1.54 -10.90
N PHE A 88 5.78 -1.47 -9.86
CA PHE A 88 5.66 -2.53 -8.85
C PHE A 88 5.26 -3.88 -9.44
N LYS A 89 4.31 -3.90 -10.40
CA LYS A 89 3.93 -5.13 -11.11
C LYS A 89 5.10 -5.71 -11.90
N ALA A 90 5.87 -4.87 -12.59
CA ALA A 90 7.02 -5.31 -13.38
C ALA A 90 8.06 -5.98 -12.49
N GLU A 91 8.43 -5.35 -11.37
CA GLU A 91 9.40 -5.89 -10.41
C GLU A 91 8.95 -7.24 -9.83
N LEU A 92 7.69 -7.35 -9.38
CA LEU A 92 7.15 -8.61 -8.85
C LEU A 92 7.07 -9.74 -9.87
N VAL A 93 6.77 -9.44 -11.14
CA VAL A 93 6.73 -10.47 -12.19
C VAL A 93 8.12 -10.95 -12.55
N LEU A 94 9.13 -10.07 -12.49
CA LEU A 94 10.52 -10.41 -12.74
C LEU A 94 11.16 -11.20 -11.59
N ASP A 95 10.66 -11.06 -10.37
CA ASP A 95 11.13 -11.82 -9.21
C ASP A 95 10.70 -13.30 -9.30
N PRO A 96 11.65 -14.25 -9.47
CA PRO A 96 11.33 -15.68 -9.55
C PRO A 96 10.86 -16.27 -8.21
N PHE A 97 11.02 -15.55 -7.10
CA PHE A 97 10.63 -16.00 -5.75
C PHE A 97 9.21 -15.56 -5.36
N SER A 98 8.58 -14.68 -6.13
CA SER A 98 7.26 -14.10 -5.81
C SER A 98 6.06 -15.07 -5.97
N LYS A 99 6.23 -16.16 -6.72
CA LYS A 99 5.16 -17.13 -7.08
C LYS A 99 5.23 -18.49 -6.38
N ARG A 100 6.01 -18.62 -5.30
CA ARG A 100 6.17 -19.89 -4.57
C ARG A 100 4.92 -20.29 -3.79
#